data_AF-A0A5C7L5G5-F1
#
_entry.id   AF-A0A5C7L5G5-F1
#
_cell.length_a   1.000
_cell.length_b   1.000
_cell.length_c   1.000
_cell.angle_alpha   90.00
_cell.angle_beta   90.00
_cell.angle_gamma   90.00
#
_symmetry.space_group_name_H-M   'P 1'
#
loop_
_entity.id
_entity.type
_entity.pdbx_description
1 polymer ?
#
loop_
_entity_poly.entity_id
_entity_poly.type
_entity_poly.pdbx_seq_one_letter_code
_entity_poly.pdbx_strand_id
1 'polypeptide(L)'
;MNAAPLPGMGPVTALAEWIERNETLLTSHLLSHDTGDADGNTLCAVFLSHDADGDYRLRLCEGFNDAMMIWREQRRARTMFGRSYAEAIVNQWLTQRERLGYRVEWSARRQDNATPALNAA
;
A
#
# COMPACT_ATOMS: atom_id res chain seq x y z
N MET A 1 10.63 -0.19 19.86
CA MET A 1 11.69 -0.82 19.05
C MET A 1 12.00 0.11 17.88
N ASN A 2 13.28 0.31 17.52
CA ASN A 2 13.62 1.07 16.31
C ASN A 2 13.13 0.29 15.09
N ALA A 3 12.35 0.94 14.21
CA ALA A 3 11.88 0.31 12.98
C ALA A 3 13.09 -0.09 12.12
N ALA A 4 13.05 -1.29 11.53
CA ALA A 4 14.05 -1.70 10.57
C ALA A 4 14.10 -0.68 9.41
N PRO A 5 15.29 -0.40 8.82
CA PRO A 5 15.37 0.48 7.67
C PRO A 5 14.63 -0.13 6.49
N LEU A 6 13.91 0.71 5.74
CA LEU A 6 13.25 0.30 4.51
C LEU A 6 14.27 -0.23 3.49
N PRO A 7 13.93 -1.24 2.69
CA PRO A 7 14.75 -1.65 1.56
C PRO A 7 14.84 -0.50 0.55
N GLY A 8 16.01 -0.26 -0.04
CA GLY A 8 16.20 0.90 -0.93
C GLY A 8 15.39 0.82 -2.24
N MET A 9 15.30 -0.38 -2.82
CA MET A 9 14.54 -0.66 -4.04
C MET A 9 14.19 -2.15 -4.13
N GLY A 10 13.24 -2.51 -4.98
CA GLY A 10 12.97 -3.91 -5.34
C GLY A 10 11.60 -4.11 -5.98
N PRO A 11 11.25 -5.37 -6.33
CA PRO A 11 9.92 -5.72 -6.78
C PRO A 11 8.85 -5.41 -5.74
N VAL A 12 7.64 -5.05 -6.19
CA VAL A 12 6.53 -4.68 -5.30
C VAL A 12 6.24 -5.77 -4.27
N THR A 13 6.44 -7.04 -4.66
CA THR A 13 6.31 -8.22 -3.81
C THR A 13 7.34 -8.23 -2.69
N ALA A 14 8.62 -8.01 -2.98
CA ALA A 14 9.67 -7.95 -1.96
C ALA A 14 9.48 -6.77 -0.99
N LEU A 15 8.97 -5.64 -1.49
CA LEU A 15 8.62 -4.49 -0.67
C LEU A 15 7.44 -4.82 0.27
N ALA A 16 6.41 -5.52 -0.23
CA ALA A 16 5.28 -5.99 0.56
C ALA A 16 5.72 -7.00 1.63
N GLU A 17 6.54 -8.00 1.27
CA GLU A 17 7.09 -9.00 2.20
C GLU A 17 7.96 -8.37 3.30
N TRP A 18 8.67 -7.29 2.97
CA TRP A 18 9.37 -6.53 4.00
C TRP A 18 8.39 -5.91 4.99
N ILE A 19 7.28 -5.32 4.52
CA ILE A 19 6.26 -4.76 5.40
C ILE A 19 5.67 -5.88 6.27
N GLU A 20 5.26 -7.00 5.69
CA GLU A 20 4.66 -8.13 6.42
C GLU A 20 5.57 -8.73 7.50
N ARG A 21 6.90 -8.70 7.31
CA ARG A 21 7.87 -9.15 8.31
C ARG A 21 8.02 -8.21 9.51
N ASN A 22 7.69 -6.93 9.35
CA ASN A 22 7.96 -5.90 10.35
C ASN A 22 6.67 -5.26 10.92
N GLU A 23 5.57 -5.37 10.19
CA GLU A 23 4.30 -4.66 10.40
C GLU A 23 3.14 -5.54 9.94
N THR A 24 1.92 -5.15 10.29
CA THR A 24 0.72 -5.79 9.73
C THR A 24 0.29 -5.07 8.47
N LEU A 25 0.50 -5.70 7.32
CA LEU A 25 -0.01 -5.21 6.04
C LEU A 25 -1.55 -5.35 5.99
N LEU A 26 -2.23 -4.25 5.69
CA LEU A 26 -3.69 -4.15 5.61
C LEU A 26 -4.17 -4.10 4.17
N THR A 27 -3.55 -3.26 3.35
CA THR A 27 -3.88 -3.17 1.92
C THR A 27 -2.63 -2.93 1.09
N SER A 28 -2.66 -3.45 -0.13
CA SER A 28 -1.68 -3.15 -1.18
C SER A 28 -2.41 -2.93 -2.49
N HIS A 29 -2.00 -1.93 -3.25
CA HIS A 29 -2.51 -1.64 -4.58
C HIS A 29 -1.34 -1.36 -5.51
N LEU A 30 -1.36 -1.98 -6.70
CA LEU A 30 -0.44 -1.66 -7.79
C LEU A 30 -1.23 -0.99 -8.91
N LEU A 31 -0.68 0.10 -9.43
CA LEU A 31 -1.25 0.85 -10.52
C LEU A 31 -0.21 1.00 -11.62
N SER A 32 -0.68 1.00 -12.86
CA SER A 32 0.12 1.28 -14.05
C SER A 32 -0.39 2.55 -14.72
N HIS A 33 0.50 3.24 -15.42
CA HIS A 33 0.15 4.26 -16.38
C HIS A 33 0.86 3.93 -17.68
N ASP A 34 0.07 3.57 -18.70
CA ASP A 34 0.55 3.39 -20.06
C ASP A 34 0.77 4.75 -20.69
N THR A 35 2.03 5.12 -20.87
CA THR A 35 2.44 6.39 -21.46
C THR A 35 2.45 6.34 -22.99
N GLY A 36 2.29 5.14 -23.60
CA GLY A 36 2.38 4.94 -25.04
C GLY A 36 3.78 5.19 -25.64
N ASP A 37 4.76 5.57 -24.81
CA ASP A 37 6.15 5.79 -25.21
C ASP A 37 6.97 4.48 -25.14
N ALA A 38 7.99 4.40 -25.99
CA ALA A 38 8.93 3.27 -26.03
C ALA A 38 9.69 3.05 -24.69
N ASP A 39 9.72 4.08 -23.85
CA ASP A 39 10.34 4.09 -22.52
C ASP A 39 9.32 3.87 -21.38
N GLY A 40 8.41 2.90 -21.53
CA GLY A 40 7.93 2.09 -20.41
C GLY A 40 6.73 2.60 -19.58
N ASN A 41 5.91 1.64 -19.18
CA ASN A 41 4.82 1.81 -18.23
C ASN A 41 5.33 2.34 -16.89
N THR A 42 4.79 3.45 -16.40
CA THR A 42 5.11 3.87 -15.03
C THR A 42 4.26 3.08 -14.05
N LEU A 43 4.90 2.41 -13.10
CA LEU A 43 4.22 1.72 -12.00
C LEU A 43 4.26 2.57 -10.74
N CYS A 44 3.16 2.58 -10.00
CA CYS A 44 3.13 3.05 -8.63
C CYS A 44 2.37 2.08 -7.74
N ALA A 45 2.79 1.95 -6.49
CA ALA A 45 2.10 1.14 -5.51
C ALA A 45 1.88 1.91 -4.22
N VAL A 46 0.77 1.60 -3.55
CA VAL A 46 0.43 2.11 -2.23
C VAL A 46 0.20 0.95 -1.27
N PHE A 47 0.85 1.03 -0.12
CA PHE A 47 0.69 0.09 0.98
C PHE A 47 0.13 0.81 2.19
N LEU A 48 -0.83 0.17 2.86
CA LEU A 48 -1.28 0.55 4.19
C LEU A 48 -0.95 -0.58 5.14
N SER A 49 -0.28 -0.26 6.23
CA SER A 49 0.03 -1.18 7.32
C SER A 49 -0.21 -0.52 8.66
N HIS A 50 -0.14 -1.28 9.74
CA HIS A 50 0.06 -0.73 11.08
C HIS A 50 1.22 -1.41 11.79
N ASP A 51 1.91 -0.66 12.64
CA ASP A 51 2.99 -1.18 13.46
C ASP A 51 2.47 -1.80 14.79
N ALA A 52 3.41 -2.23 15.64
CA ALA A 52 3.11 -2.84 16.94
C ALA A 52 2.45 -1.87 17.93
N ASP A 53 2.62 -0.56 17.74
CA ASP A 53 1.96 0.48 18.55
C ASP A 53 0.54 0.80 18.03
N GLY A 54 0.12 0.13 16.94
CA GLY A 54 -1.16 0.32 16.28
C GLY A 54 -1.21 1.54 15.36
N ASP A 55 -0.09 2.23 15.16
CA ASP A 55 -0.06 3.40 14.27
C ASP A 55 -0.08 2.98 12.82
N TYR A 56 -0.92 3.65 12.03
CA TYR A 56 -1.06 3.38 10.61
C TYR A 56 0.07 4.03 9.82
N ARG A 57 0.57 3.30 8.83
CA ARG A 57 1.63 3.74 7.93
C ARG A 57 1.16 3.57 6.50
N LEU A 58 1.13 4.69 5.79
CA LEU A 58 0.93 4.73 4.35
C LEU A 58 2.29 4.83 3.68
N ARG A 59 2.58 3.95 2.74
CA ARG A 59 3.81 4.02 1.94
C ARG A 59 3.51 3.98 0.47
N LEU A 60 4.23 4.80 -0.27
CA LEU A 60 4.15 4.87 -1.72
C LEU A 60 5.48 4.47 -2.31
N CYS A 61 5.44 3.64 -3.34
CA CYS A 61 6.59 3.40 -4.19
C CYS A 61 6.24 3.64 -5.65
N GLU A 62 7.25 4.00 -6.43
CA GLU A 62 7.13 4.26 -7.86
C GLU A 62 8.34 3.63 -8.57
N GLY A 63 8.14 3.19 -9.79
CA GLY A 63 9.17 2.55 -10.59
C GLY A 63 8.83 2.57 -12.07
N PHE A 64 9.87 2.47 -12.89
CA PHE A 64 9.72 2.26 -14.33
C PHE A 64 9.19 0.87 -14.67
N ASN A 65 9.45 -0.10 -13.80
CA ASN A 65 8.94 -1.45 -13.89
C ASN A 65 8.91 -2.05 -12.48
N ASP A 66 8.35 -3.25 -12.36
CA ASP A 66 8.22 -3.90 -11.05
C ASP A 66 9.59 -4.11 -10.40
N ALA A 67 10.60 -4.56 -11.14
CA ALA A 67 11.93 -4.82 -10.59
C ALA A 67 12.61 -3.59 -9.96
N MET A 68 12.21 -2.37 -10.34
CA MET A 68 12.83 -1.12 -9.92
C MET A 68 11.86 -0.16 -9.20
N MET A 69 11.01 -0.68 -8.31
CA MET A 69 10.20 0.18 -7.45
C MET A 69 11.05 0.76 -6.30
N ILE A 70 10.91 2.05 -6.05
CA ILE A 70 11.59 2.79 -4.97
C ILE A 70 10.58 3.52 -4.09
N TRP A 71 10.86 3.60 -2.78
CA TRP A 71 10.02 4.38 -1.87
C TRP A 71 10.06 5.86 -2.21
N ARG A 72 8.89 6.48 -2.33
CA ARG A 72 8.75 7.92 -2.59
C ARG A 72 8.26 8.68 -1.39
N GLU A 73 7.32 8.08 -0.66
CA GLU A 73 6.65 8.74 0.44
C GLU A 73 6.30 7.75 1.53
N GLN A 74 6.44 8.20 2.77
CA GLN A 74 5.93 7.51 3.93
C GLN A 74 5.17 8.52 4.80
N ARG A 75 3.90 8.23 5.10
CA ARG A 75 3.08 9.01 6.03
C ARG A 75 2.68 8.15 7.21
N ARG A 76 2.76 8.72 8.41
CA ARG A 76 2.21 8.12 9.63
C ARG A 76 0.86 8.77 9.92
N ALA A 77 -0.19 7.95 10.03
CA ALA A 77 -1.49 8.36 10.52
C ALA A 77 -1.67 7.80 11.93
N ARG A 78 -1.87 8.70 12.91
CA ARG A 78 -1.96 8.32 14.32
C ARG A 78 -3.16 7.40 14.57
N THR A 79 -2.98 6.41 15.45
CA THR A 79 -4.02 5.42 15.82
C THR A 79 -5.35 6.05 16.22
N MET A 80 -5.34 7.25 16.81
CA MET A 80 -6.54 7.96 17.29
C MET A 80 -7.60 8.23 16.21
N PHE A 81 -7.21 8.27 14.93
CA PHE A 81 -8.16 8.46 13.81
C PHE A 81 -8.71 7.13 13.27
N GLY A 82 -8.11 6.00 13.65
CA GLY A 82 -8.55 4.65 13.30
C GLY A 82 -8.29 4.22 11.85
N ARG A 83 -8.61 2.96 11.57
CA ARG A 83 -8.39 2.28 10.28
C ARG A 83 -9.12 2.99 9.13
N SER A 84 -10.39 3.34 9.33
CA SER A 84 -11.21 3.95 8.28
C SER A 84 -10.65 5.27 7.78
N TYR A 85 -10.04 6.07 8.67
CA TYR A 85 -9.36 7.31 8.26
C TYR A 85 -8.11 7.02 7.43
N ALA A 86 -7.30 6.04 7.83
CA ALA A 86 -6.12 5.65 7.06
C ALA A 86 -6.50 5.09 5.67
N GLU A 87 -7.55 4.27 5.59
CA GLU A 87 -8.11 3.78 4.33
C GLU A 87 -8.68 4.92 3.46
N ALA A 88 -9.29 5.95 4.06
CA ALA A 88 -9.76 7.12 3.33
C ALA A 88 -8.62 7.88 2.65
N ILE A 89 -7.45 7.99 3.30
CA ILE A 89 -6.25 8.60 2.70
C ILE A 89 -5.75 7.76 1.52
N VAL A 90 -5.72 6.43 1.65
CA VAL A 90 -5.38 5.52 0.53
C VAL A 90 -6.34 5.76 -0.64
N ASN A 91 -7.65 5.77 -0.38
CA ASN A 91 -8.67 5.96 -1.41
C ASN A 91 -8.57 7.33 -2.09
N GLN A 92 -8.26 8.38 -1.33
CA GLN A 92 -8.00 9.71 -1.88
C GLN A 92 -6.79 9.69 -2.83
N TRP A 93 -5.71 9.00 -2.44
CA TRP A 93 -4.53 8.88 -3.27
C TRP A 93 -4.81 8.07 -4.55
N LEU A 94 -5.52 6.95 -4.45
CA LEU A 94 -5.96 6.15 -5.60
C LEU A 94 -6.78 7.02 -6.57
N THR A 95 -7.78 7.73 -6.05
CA THR A 95 -8.63 8.65 -6.85
C THR A 95 -7.79 9.71 -7.56
N GLN A 96 -6.77 10.25 -6.89
CA GLN A 96 -5.87 11.23 -7.50
C GLN A 96 -5.03 10.61 -8.62
N ARG A 97 -4.53 9.38 -8.47
CA ARG A 97 -3.78 8.68 -9.51
C ARG A 97 -4.65 8.30 -10.71
N GLU A 98 -5.87 7.84 -10.47
CA GLU A 98 -6.84 7.55 -11.53
C GLU A 98 -7.16 8.80 -12.36
N ARG A 99 -7.32 9.97 -11.72
CA ARG A 99 -7.48 11.25 -12.43
C ARG A 99 -6.28 11.64 -13.29
N LEU A 100 -5.09 11.11 -12.98
CA LEU A 100 -3.87 11.30 -13.76
C LEU A 100 -3.68 10.22 -14.83
N GLY A 101 -4.66 9.34 -15.04
CA GLY A 101 -4.63 8.30 -16.06
C GLY A 101 -4.12 6.94 -15.59
N TYR A 102 -3.71 6.80 -14.32
CA TYR A 102 -3.30 5.51 -13.78
C TYR A 102 -4.50 4.56 -13.68
N ARG A 103 -4.24 3.26 -13.85
CA ARG A 103 -5.22 2.20 -13.69
C ARG A 103 -4.75 1.21 -12.64
N VAL A 104 -5.67 0.75 -11.79
CA VAL A 104 -5.37 -0.31 -10.82
C VAL A 104 -5.20 -1.63 -11.57
N GLU A 105 -4.00 -2.19 -11.52
CA GLU A 105 -3.68 -3.51 -12.08
C GLU A 105 -4.10 -4.61 -11.11
N TRP A 106 -3.83 -4.39 -9.82
CA TRP A 106 -4.12 -5.35 -8.77
C TRP A 106 -4.35 -4.65 -7.43
N SER A 107 -5.17 -5.30 -6.59
CA SER A 107 -5.36 -4.95 -5.20
C SER A 107 -5.43 -6.19 -4.32
N ALA A 108 -4.80 -6.12 -3.16
CA ALA A 108 -5.01 -7.05 -2.06
C ALA A 108 -5.43 -6.28 -0.81
N ARG A 109 -6.42 -6.81 -0.10
CA ARG A 109 -6.87 -6.31 1.19
C ARG A 109 -6.95 -7.46 2.17
N ARG A 110 -6.39 -7.27 3.36
CA ARG A 110 -6.55 -8.19 4.48
C ARG A 110 -8.02 -8.22 4.87
N GLN A 111 -8.62 -9.39 4.76
CA GLN A 111 -9.93 -9.66 5.34
C GLN A 111 -9.73 -9.91 6.84
N ASP A 112 -10.32 -9.06 7.67
CA ASP A 112 -10.43 -9.36 9.08
C ASP A 112 -11.52 -10.43 9.18
N ASN A 113 -11.15 -11.67 9.52
CA ASN A 113 -12.09 -12.74 9.83
C ASN A 113 -12.81 -12.39 11.14
N ALA A 114 -13.80 -11.50 11.06
CA ALA A 114 -14.72 -11.18 12.14
C ALA A 114 -16.14 -11.21 11.60
N THR A 115 -16.57 -12.39 11.14
CA THR A 115 -17.99 -12.73 11.20
C THR A 115 -18.11 -13.82 12.27
N PRO A 116 -18.51 -13.52 13.51
CA PRO A 116 -19.11 -14.56 14.32
C PRO A 116 -20.35 -15.00 13.53
N ALA A 117 -20.41 -16.28 13.14
CA ALA A 117 -21.64 -16.86 12.65
C ALA A 117 -22.70 -16.51 13.69
N LEU A 118 -23.69 -15.70 13.30
CA LEU A 118 -24.92 -15.58 14.06
C LEU A 118 -25.49 -16.99 14.11
N ASN A 119 -25.29 -17.66 15.25
CA ASN A 119 -26.04 -18.85 15.61
C ASN A 119 -27.51 -18.43 15.58
N ALA A 120 -28.19 -18.72 14.48
CA ALA A 120 -29.64 -18.74 14.44
C ALA A 120 -30.05 -20.00 15.22
N ALA A 121 -30.77 -19.74 16.31
CA ALA A 121 -31.39 -20.71 17.20
C ALA A 121 -32.42 -21.59 16.50
#